data_AF-A0A3C0IVC0-F1
#
_entry.id   AF-A0A3C0IVC0-F1
#
_cell.length_a   1.000
_cell.length_b   1.000
_cell.length_c   1.000
_cell.angle_alpha   90.00
_cell.angle_beta   90.00
_cell.angle_gamma   90.00
#
_symmetry.space_group_name_H-M   'P 1'
#
loop_
_entity.id
_entity.type
_entity.pdbx_description
1 polymer ?
#
loop_
_entity_poly.entity_id
_entity_poly.type
_entity_poly.pdbx_seq_one_letter_code
_entity_poly.pdbx_strand_id
1 'polypeptide(L)'
;FKSPWIFPALIVCAGIATNFSSKRIPQKGVPPKKVKWGNLLIFFGLFLLAGVASETARKQHWQHRPAFNLFENFYRFGSLVFGGGDVLMPMMYEQYVVRPTTERVERSNPNVLKMSQFEFLTGSGMVRAIPGPVFSIGAYTGGMLLKDRGDGMHIAGCIIGTVAIF
;
A
#
# COMPACT_ATOMS: atom_id res chain seq x y z
N PHE A 1 7.66 8.41 -34.43
CA PHE A 1 7.76 8.82 -33.01
C PHE A 1 8.73 7.88 -32.28
N LYS A 2 10.03 8.21 -32.18
CA LYS A 2 11.07 7.29 -31.67
C LYS A 2 12.00 7.89 -30.60
N SER A 3 11.80 9.14 -30.17
CA SER A 3 12.64 9.73 -29.12
C SER A 3 11.95 9.67 -27.76
N PRO A 4 12.58 9.06 -26.73
CA PRO A 4 12.03 8.97 -25.36
C PRO A 4 11.74 10.33 -24.71
N TRP A 5 12.33 11.41 -25.24
CA TRP A 5 12.25 12.76 -24.69
C TRP A 5 11.03 13.56 -25.16
N ILE A 6 10.29 13.09 -26.16
CA ILE A 6 9.17 13.83 -26.74
C ILE A 6 8.08 14.05 -25.68
N PHE A 7 7.69 13.03 -24.93
CA PHE A 7 6.62 13.14 -23.93
C PHE A 7 7.02 14.05 -22.74
N PRO A 8 8.19 13.88 -22.10
CA PRO A 8 8.63 14.81 -21.06
C PRO A 8 8.75 16.26 -21.56
N ALA A 9 9.33 16.48 -22.74
CA ALA A 9 9.48 17.82 -23.30
C ALA A 9 8.12 18.46 -23.60
N LEU A 10 7.17 17.69 -24.13
CA LEU A 10 5.83 18.17 -24.43
C LEU A 10 5.04 18.52 -23.16
N ILE A 11 5.20 17.74 -22.08
CA ILE A 11 4.61 18.04 -20.76
C ILE A 11 5.18 19.34 -20.20
N VAL A 12 6.50 19.52 -20.24
CA VAL A 12 7.17 20.73 -19.74
C VAL A 12 6.75 21.96 -20.57
N CYS A 13 6.81 21.88 -21.89
CA CYS A 13 6.40 22.96 -22.79
C CYS A 13 4.91 23.32 -22.62
N ALA A 14 4.02 22.33 -22.49
CA ALA A 14 2.61 22.57 -22.25
C ALA A 14 2.36 23.21 -20.88
N GLY A 15 3.09 22.80 -19.84
CA GLY A 15 3.03 23.40 -18.50
C GLY A 15 3.48 24.86 -18.51
N ILE A 16 4.57 25.19 -19.21
CA ILE A 16 5.05 26.56 -19.38
C ILE A 16 4.03 27.40 -20.17
N ALA A 17 3.56 26.91 -21.32
CA ALA A 17 2.56 27.60 -22.13
C ALA A 17 1.25 27.85 -21.36
N THR A 18 0.85 26.90 -20.49
CA THR A 18 -0.33 27.04 -19.64
C THR A 18 -0.11 28.08 -18.53
N ASN A 19 1.10 28.17 -17.97
CA ASN A 19 1.44 29.19 -16.97
C ASN A 19 1.31 30.62 -17.53
N PHE A 20 1.74 30.83 -18.78
CA PHE A 20 1.59 32.11 -19.47
C PHE A 20 0.17 32.39 -20.00
N SER A 21 -0.71 31.39 -20.02
CA SER A 21 -2.10 31.55 -20.46
C SER A 21 -3.00 31.93 -19.29
N SER A 22 -3.10 33.23 -19.02
CA SER A 22 -3.96 33.81 -17.97
C SER A 22 -5.46 33.73 -18.27
N LYS A 23 -5.87 33.07 -19.36
CA LYS A 23 -7.20 33.26 -19.95
C LYS A 23 -8.26 32.18 -19.68
N ARG A 24 -8.04 31.19 -18.81
CA ARG A 24 -8.91 29.99 -18.85
C ARG A 24 -9.94 29.77 -17.74
N ILE A 25 -9.84 30.33 -16.54
CA ILE A 25 -10.90 30.14 -15.53
C ILE A 25 -10.95 31.36 -14.61
N PRO A 26 -12.10 32.02 -14.39
CA PRO A 26 -12.24 32.97 -13.30
C PRO A 26 -12.01 32.20 -12.00
N GLN A 27 -10.80 32.32 -11.45
CA GLN A 27 -10.48 31.83 -10.13
C GLN A 27 -11.27 32.71 -9.15
N LYS A 28 -12.51 32.30 -8.81
CA LYS A 28 -13.13 32.76 -7.58
C LYS A 28 -12.12 32.45 -6.49
N GLY A 29 -11.52 33.48 -5.91
CA GLY A 29 -10.38 33.36 -4.99
C GLY A 29 -10.73 32.44 -3.83
N VAL A 30 -10.42 31.15 -3.98
CA VAL A 30 -10.51 30.20 -2.89
C VAL A 30 -9.30 30.54 -2.01
N PRO A 31 -9.50 30.99 -0.77
CA PRO A 31 -8.39 31.35 0.09
C PRO A 31 -7.46 30.14 0.23
N PRO A 32 -6.13 30.35 0.27
CA PRO A 32 -5.19 29.25 0.40
C PRO A 32 -5.53 28.43 1.66
N LYS A 33 -5.87 27.15 1.47
CA LYS A 33 -6.10 26.24 2.60
C LYS A 33 -4.78 26.10 3.36
N LYS A 34 -4.78 26.46 4.65
CA LYS A 34 -3.64 26.23 5.53
C LYS A 34 -3.40 24.72 5.63
N VAL A 35 -2.21 24.28 5.25
CA VAL A 35 -1.79 22.88 5.40
C VAL A 35 -1.72 22.56 6.90
N LYS A 36 -2.47 21.55 7.35
CA LYS A 36 -2.43 21.08 8.73
C LYS A 36 -1.20 20.19 8.94
N TRP A 37 -0.03 20.81 9.13
CA TRP A 37 1.25 20.12 9.34
C TRP A 37 1.21 19.06 10.46
N GLY A 38 0.36 19.25 11.47
CA GLY A 38 0.16 18.25 12.53
C GLY A 38 -0.28 16.88 12.02
N ASN A 39 -1.17 16.82 11.02
CA ASN A 39 -1.61 15.55 10.44
C ASN A 39 -0.46 14.84 9.71
N LEU A 40 0.40 15.61 9.05
CA LEU A 40 1.55 15.09 8.34
C LEU A 40 2.60 14.55 9.32
N LEU A 41 2.82 15.23 10.45
CA LEU A 41 3.69 14.76 11.53
C LEU A 41 3.15 13.47 12.17
N ILE A 42 1.84 13.38 12.42
CA ILE A 42 1.21 12.16 12.93
C ILE A 42 1.39 11.01 11.94
N PHE A 43 1.17 11.26 10.65
CA PHE A 43 1.38 10.28 9.59
C PHE A 43 2.81 9.74 9.58
N PHE A 44 3.83 10.62 9.53
CA PHE A 44 5.22 10.19 9.56
C PHE A 44 5.60 9.52 10.89
N GLY A 45 5.05 9.99 12.01
CA GLY A 45 5.23 9.37 13.31
C GLY A 45 4.71 7.94 13.34
N LEU A 46 3.49 7.70 12.89
CA LEU A 46 2.89 6.36 12.78
C LEU A 46 3.67 5.47 11.79
N PHE A 47 4.09 6.02 10.65
CA PHE A 47 4.89 5.31 9.66
C PHE A 47 6.21 4.80 10.25
N LEU A 48 6.92 5.67 10.97
CA LEU A 48 8.18 5.32 11.63
C LEU A 48 7.96 4.32 12.77
N LEU A 49 6.94 4.52 13.59
CA LEU A 49 6.61 3.61 14.69
C LEU A 49 6.26 2.21 14.17
N ALA A 50 5.45 2.11 13.10
CA ALA A 50 5.11 0.85 12.46
C ALA A 50 6.36 0.15 11.90
N GLY A 51 7.24 0.88 11.23
CA GLY A 51 8.51 0.38 10.72
C GLY A 51 9.43 -0.16 11.82
N VAL A 52 9.61 0.62 12.90
CA VAL A 52 10.44 0.22 14.04
C VAL A 52 9.82 -0.97 14.78
N ALA A 53 8.51 -0.99 15.02
CA ALA A 53 7.82 -2.10 15.66
C ALA A 53 7.92 -3.40 14.84
N SER A 54 7.74 -3.31 13.52
CA SER A 54 7.90 -4.45 12.60
C SER A 54 9.34 -5.01 12.61
N GLU A 55 10.34 -4.14 12.53
CA GLU A 55 11.75 -4.56 12.50
C GLU A 55 12.25 -5.08 13.86
N THR A 56 11.82 -4.47 14.97
CA THR A 56 12.13 -4.95 16.33
C THR A 56 11.45 -6.29 16.62
N ALA A 57 10.16 -6.42 16.29
CA ALA A 57 9.45 -7.70 16.38
C ALA A 57 10.13 -8.79 15.52
N ARG A 58 10.70 -8.41 14.38
CA ARG A 58 11.49 -9.29 13.53
C ARG A 58 12.78 -9.77 14.19
N LYS A 59 13.60 -8.86 14.72
CA LYS A 59 14.91 -9.16 15.32
C LYS A 59 14.82 -9.86 16.68
N GLN A 60 13.82 -9.49 17.48
CA GLN A 60 13.61 -10.02 18.83
C GLN A 60 12.66 -11.22 18.88
N HIS A 61 12.23 -11.74 17.73
CA HIS A 61 11.38 -12.94 17.62
C HIS A 61 10.09 -12.88 18.47
N TRP A 62 9.38 -11.75 18.44
CA TRP A 62 8.12 -11.61 19.18
C TRP A 62 7.09 -12.66 18.74
N GLN A 63 6.29 -13.16 19.69
CA GLN A 63 5.25 -14.16 19.43
C GLN A 63 4.24 -13.69 18.38
N HIS A 64 3.80 -12.43 18.45
CA HIS A 64 2.82 -11.83 17.54
C HIS A 64 3.45 -11.02 16.40
N ARG A 65 4.74 -11.22 16.11
CA ARG A 65 5.46 -10.58 15.00
C ARG A 65 4.67 -10.52 13.68
N PRO A 66 3.96 -11.60 13.23
CA PRO A 66 3.18 -11.55 12.00
C PRO A 66 2.18 -10.39 11.92
N ALA A 67 1.53 -10.03 13.03
CA ALA A 67 0.56 -8.92 13.07
C ALA A 67 1.24 -7.55 12.90
N PHE A 68 2.39 -7.33 13.54
CA PHE A 68 3.17 -6.09 13.38
C PHE A 68 3.69 -5.93 11.95
N ASN A 69 4.20 -7.01 11.36
CA ASN A 69 4.65 -7.01 9.97
C ASN A 69 3.49 -6.78 9.01
N LEU A 70 2.31 -7.34 9.29
CA LEU A 70 1.11 -7.12 8.49
C LEU A 70 0.69 -5.65 8.54
N PHE A 71 0.59 -5.09 9.75
CA PHE A 71 0.23 -3.69 9.96
C PHE A 71 1.16 -2.73 9.23
N GLU A 72 2.48 -2.91 9.37
CA GLU A 72 3.47 -2.05 8.68
C GLU A 72 3.34 -2.11 7.16
N ASN A 73 3.23 -3.31 6.58
CA ASN A 73 3.09 -3.45 5.13
C ASN A 73 1.79 -2.82 4.63
N PHE A 74 0.68 -3.01 5.34
CA PHE A 74 -0.62 -2.43 4.98
C PHE A 74 -0.65 -0.91 5.12
N TYR A 75 -0.07 -0.38 6.19
CA TYR A 75 0.12 1.05 6.36
C TYR A 75 0.97 1.64 5.25
N ARG A 76 2.02 0.94 4.83
CA ARG A 76 2.84 1.33 3.68
C ARG A 76 2.07 1.28 2.36
N PHE A 77 1.20 0.29 2.15
CA PHE A 77 0.34 0.26 0.95
C PHE A 77 -0.63 1.43 0.94
N GLY A 78 -1.36 1.65 2.03
CA GLY A 78 -2.29 2.78 2.16
C GLY A 78 -1.61 4.13 1.92
N SER A 79 -0.40 4.29 2.46
CA SER A 79 0.43 5.48 2.33
C SER A 79 0.92 5.77 0.90
N LEU A 80 1.12 4.73 0.09
CA LEU A 80 1.76 4.85 -1.24
C LEU A 80 0.79 4.70 -2.42
N VAL A 81 -0.44 4.23 -2.17
CA VAL A 81 -1.43 4.00 -3.22
C VAL A 81 -2.12 5.31 -3.58
N PHE A 82 -1.64 5.95 -4.64
CA PHE A 82 -2.29 7.13 -5.25
C PHE A 82 -3.23 6.77 -6.42
N GLY A 83 -3.25 5.50 -6.86
CA GLY A 83 -4.01 5.02 -8.03
C GLY A 83 -5.14 4.03 -7.71
N GLY A 84 -5.55 3.92 -6.44
CA GLY A 84 -6.60 2.99 -6.02
C GLY A 84 -6.22 1.51 -6.19
N GLY A 85 -7.20 0.68 -6.52
CA GLY A 85 -7.05 -0.78 -6.61
C GLY A 85 -6.02 -1.27 -7.63
N ASP A 86 -5.89 -0.59 -8.76
CA ASP A 86 -5.02 -1.04 -9.86
C ASP A 86 -3.54 -0.95 -9.54
N VAL A 87 -3.17 -0.11 -8.59
CA VAL A 87 -1.79 -0.02 -8.06
C VAL A 87 -1.62 -0.88 -6.81
N LEU A 88 -2.64 -0.92 -5.96
CA LEU A 88 -2.62 -1.70 -4.72
C LEU A 88 -2.43 -3.20 -4.99
N MET A 89 -3.17 -3.77 -5.94
CA MET A 89 -3.17 -5.22 -6.20
C MET A 89 -1.80 -5.73 -6.66
N PRO A 90 -1.13 -5.11 -7.65
CA PRO A 90 0.24 -5.47 -8.00
C PRO A 90 1.22 -5.30 -6.85
N MET A 91 1.09 -4.25 -6.03
CA MET A 91 1.97 -4.06 -4.87
C MET A 91 1.84 -5.18 -3.83
N MET A 92 0.61 -5.60 -3.52
CA MET A 92 0.35 -6.71 -2.60
C MET A 92 0.82 -8.04 -3.18
N TYR A 93 0.59 -8.28 -4.47
CA TYR A 93 1.06 -9.47 -5.18
C TYR A 93 2.59 -9.57 -5.12
N GLU A 94 3.29 -8.49 -5.46
CA GLU A 94 4.74 -8.42 -5.39
C GLU A 94 5.25 -8.69 -3.97
N GLN A 95 4.63 -8.08 -2.95
CA GLN A 95 5.08 -8.19 -1.56
C GLN A 95 4.83 -9.57 -0.94
N TYR A 96 3.71 -10.23 -1.25
CA TYR A 96 3.29 -11.46 -0.56
C TYR A 96 3.34 -12.73 -1.40
N VAL A 97 3.49 -12.63 -2.72
CA VAL A 97 3.59 -13.79 -3.62
C VAL A 97 4.98 -13.89 -4.24
N VAL A 98 5.50 -12.80 -4.82
CA VAL A 98 6.77 -12.83 -5.59
C VAL A 98 8.00 -12.67 -4.70
N ARG A 99 8.04 -11.65 -3.85
CA ARG A 99 9.23 -11.40 -3.00
C ARG A 99 9.55 -12.54 -2.03
N PRO A 100 8.57 -13.19 -1.38
CA PRO A 100 8.86 -14.29 -0.47
C PRO A 100 9.53 -15.51 -1.12
N THR A 101 9.39 -15.71 -2.43
CA THR A 101 9.98 -16.84 -3.17
C THR A 101 11.36 -16.52 -3.75
N THR A 102 11.85 -15.29 -3.56
CA THR A 102 13.19 -14.90 -4.01
C THR A 102 14.24 -15.40 -3.02
N GLU A 103 15.32 -16.04 -3.51
CA GLU A 103 16.39 -16.61 -2.68
C GLU A 103 16.95 -15.64 -1.62
N ARG A 104 17.06 -14.35 -1.97
CA ARG A 104 17.53 -13.30 -1.05
C ARG A 104 16.63 -13.17 0.19
N VAL A 105 15.31 -13.24 0.01
CA VAL A 105 14.34 -13.09 1.09
C VAL A 105 14.24 -14.37 1.90
N GLU A 106 14.29 -15.54 1.26
CA GLU A 106 14.32 -16.81 1.96
C GLU A 106 15.51 -16.93 2.92
N ARG A 107 16.70 -16.45 2.51
CA ARG A 107 17.90 -16.44 3.35
C ARG A 107 17.85 -15.37 4.45
N SER A 108 17.39 -14.16 4.14
CA SER A 108 17.44 -13.03 5.08
C SER A 108 16.23 -12.93 6.02
N ASN A 109 15.08 -13.49 5.62
CA ASN A 109 13.82 -13.43 6.36
C ASN A 109 12.94 -14.66 6.07
N PRO A 110 13.32 -15.86 6.55
CA PRO A 110 12.59 -17.11 6.26
C PRO A 110 11.15 -17.11 6.78
N ASN A 111 10.85 -16.29 7.80
CA ASN A 111 9.52 -16.14 8.40
C ASN A 111 8.78 -14.90 7.87
N VAL A 112 8.96 -14.58 6.58
CA VAL A 112 8.19 -13.53 5.92
C VAL A 112 6.75 -13.98 5.70
N LEU A 113 5.80 -13.04 5.75
CA LEU A 113 4.41 -13.30 5.40
C LEU A 113 4.35 -13.63 3.91
N LYS A 114 3.66 -14.72 3.56
CA LYS A 114 3.52 -15.18 2.19
C LYS A 114 2.15 -15.82 1.97
N MET A 115 1.69 -15.78 0.73
CA MET A 115 0.52 -16.50 0.28
C MET A 115 0.78 -17.10 -1.11
N SER A 116 0.03 -18.13 -1.47
CA SER A 116 0.15 -18.72 -2.81
C SER A 116 -0.42 -17.79 -3.87
N GLN A 117 0.09 -17.93 -5.10
CA GLN A 117 -0.45 -17.22 -6.26
C GLN A 117 -1.93 -17.55 -6.47
N PHE A 118 -2.33 -18.80 -6.26
CA PHE A 118 -3.72 -19.22 -6.38
C PHE A 118 -4.62 -18.47 -5.39
N GLU A 119 -4.27 -18.44 -4.10
CA GLU A 119 -5.03 -17.71 -3.07
C GLU A 119 -5.18 -16.22 -3.40
N PHE A 120 -4.08 -15.57 -3.81
CA PHE A 120 -4.15 -14.16 -4.19
C PHE A 120 -5.05 -13.94 -5.40
N LEU A 121 -4.92 -14.77 -6.44
CA LEU A 121 -5.72 -14.67 -7.66
C LEU A 121 -7.20 -14.95 -7.39
N THR A 122 -7.52 -15.90 -6.52
CA THR A 122 -8.91 -16.15 -6.08
C THR A 122 -9.49 -14.92 -5.39
N GLY A 123 -8.79 -14.34 -4.41
CA GLY A 123 -9.26 -13.14 -3.71
C GLY A 123 -9.44 -11.94 -4.64
N SER A 124 -8.45 -11.68 -5.48
CA SER A 124 -8.48 -10.58 -6.46
C SER A 124 -9.59 -10.72 -7.50
N GLY A 125 -9.84 -11.95 -7.96
CA GLY A 125 -10.95 -12.27 -8.86
C GLY A 125 -12.30 -12.01 -8.19
N MET A 126 -12.47 -12.45 -6.94
CA MET A 126 -13.69 -12.22 -6.17
C MET A 126 -14.00 -10.74 -5.98
N VAL A 127 -13.00 -9.93 -5.61
CA VAL A 127 -13.15 -8.47 -5.45
C VAL A 127 -13.53 -7.78 -6.76
N ARG A 128 -13.12 -8.32 -7.91
CA ARG A 128 -13.50 -7.79 -9.22
C ARG A 128 -14.88 -8.27 -9.70
N ALA A 129 -15.30 -9.45 -9.26
CA ALA A 129 -16.59 -10.03 -9.64
C ALA A 129 -17.77 -9.42 -8.87
N ILE A 130 -17.54 -9.02 -7.61
CA ILE A 130 -18.58 -8.46 -6.74
C ILE A 130 -18.52 -6.93 -6.78
N PRO A 131 -19.64 -6.22 -7.01
CA PRO A 131 -19.67 -4.77 -6.91
C PRO A 131 -19.38 -4.34 -5.47
N GLY A 132 -18.27 -3.63 -5.24
CA GLY A 132 -17.89 -3.17 -3.91
C GLY A 132 -16.57 -2.39 -3.87
N PRO A 133 -16.14 -1.96 -2.68
CA PRO A 133 -14.89 -1.25 -2.51
C PRO A 133 -13.70 -2.17 -2.81
N VAL A 134 -12.80 -1.74 -3.70
CA VAL A 134 -11.61 -2.55 -4.06
C VAL A 134 -10.70 -2.81 -2.86
N PHE A 135 -10.71 -1.92 -1.85
CA PHE A 135 -9.97 -2.09 -0.60
C PHE A 135 -10.46 -3.26 0.27
N SER A 136 -11.60 -3.90 -0.06
CA SER A 136 -12.04 -5.15 0.58
C SER A 136 -11.02 -6.29 0.41
N ILE A 137 -10.17 -6.23 -0.63
CA ILE A 137 -9.03 -7.14 -0.76
C ILE A 137 -8.12 -7.08 0.47
N GLY A 138 -8.02 -5.92 1.12
CA GLY A 138 -7.16 -5.75 2.27
C GLY A 138 -7.57 -6.66 3.43
N ALA A 139 -8.87 -6.77 3.70
CA ALA A 139 -9.41 -7.69 4.69
C ALA A 139 -9.11 -9.15 4.33
N TYR A 140 -9.36 -9.53 3.07
CA TYR A 140 -9.11 -10.89 2.58
C TYR A 140 -7.63 -11.27 2.70
N THR A 141 -6.72 -10.46 2.14
CA THR A 141 -5.29 -10.75 2.18
C THR A 141 -4.76 -10.71 3.62
N GLY A 142 -5.22 -9.78 4.45
CA GLY A 142 -4.83 -9.72 5.85
C GLY A 142 -5.18 -11.00 6.61
N GLY A 143 -6.39 -11.51 6.42
CA GLY A 143 -6.82 -12.78 7.00
C GLY A 143 -6.03 -13.98 6.46
N MET A 144 -5.89 -14.07 5.14
CA MET A 144 -5.18 -15.18 4.49
C MET A 144 -3.71 -15.29 4.91
N LEU A 145 -3.03 -14.16 5.15
CA LEU A 145 -1.63 -14.15 5.59
C LEU A 145 -1.45 -14.64 7.03
N LEU A 146 -2.52 -14.63 7.85
CA LEU A 146 -2.50 -15.06 9.25
C LEU A 146 -3.34 -16.33 9.52
N LYS A 147 -3.92 -16.95 8.49
CA LYS A 147 -4.82 -18.12 8.62
C LYS A 147 -4.17 -19.30 9.36
N ASP A 148 -2.88 -19.54 9.15
CA ASP A 148 -2.16 -20.69 9.73
C ASP A 148 -1.72 -20.43 11.19
N ARG A 149 -2.10 -19.29 11.78
CA ARG A 149 -1.72 -18.87 13.14
C ARG A 149 -2.88 -18.96 14.15
N GLY A 150 -3.97 -19.63 13.76
CA GLY A 150 -5.17 -19.84 14.57
C GLY A 150 -6.27 -18.82 14.29
N ASP A 151 -7.51 -19.18 14.64
CA ASP A 151 -8.73 -18.43 14.29
C ASP A 151 -8.71 -16.97 14.78
N GLY A 152 -8.20 -16.74 15.98
CA GLY A 152 -8.06 -15.40 16.53
C GLY A 152 -7.12 -14.50 15.72
N MET A 153 -6.00 -15.07 15.22
CA MET A 153 -5.04 -14.34 14.38
C MET A 153 -5.57 -14.15 12.96
N HIS A 154 -6.38 -15.08 12.46
CA HIS A 154 -7.06 -14.93 11.18
C HIS A 154 -8.03 -13.73 11.22
N ILE A 155 -8.90 -13.66 12.24
CA ILE A 155 -9.82 -12.53 12.42
C ILE A 155 -9.04 -11.23 12.65
N ALA A 156 -7.99 -11.26 13.47
CA ALA A 156 -7.11 -10.10 13.66
C ALA A 156 -6.48 -9.64 12.34
N GLY A 157 -6.07 -10.57 11.47
CA GLY A 157 -5.56 -10.28 10.14
C GLY A 157 -6.55 -9.54 9.27
N CYS A 158 -7.82 -9.96 9.26
CA CYS A 158 -8.88 -9.26 8.54
C CYS A 158 -9.04 -7.82 9.05
N ILE A 159 -9.10 -7.64 10.38
CA ILE A 159 -9.27 -6.31 11.01
C ILE A 159 -8.06 -5.42 10.71
N ILE A 160 -6.84 -5.93 10.89
CA ILE A 160 -5.61 -5.20 10.59
C ILE A 160 -5.59 -4.79 9.11
N GLY A 161 -5.94 -5.70 8.21
CA GLY A 161 -5.96 -5.41 6.77
C GLY A 161 -6.97 -4.35 6.37
N THR A 162 -8.12 -4.27 7.06
CA THR A 162 -9.12 -3.22 6.84
C THR A 162 -8.70 -1.88 7.43
N VAL A 163 -8.14 -1.86 8.63
CA VAL A 163 -7.84 -0.61 9.34
C VAL A 163 -6.51 -0.01 8.87
N ALA A 164 -5.45 -0.82 8.78
CA ALA A 164 -4.11 -0.31 8.54
C ALA A 164 -3.90 0.23 7.11
N ILE A 165 -4.78 -0.07 6.16
CA ILE A 165 -4.68 0.44 4.78
C ILE A 165 -5.14 1.91 4.65
N PHE A 166 -5.74 2.49 5.69
CA PHE A 166 -6.24 3.87 5.72
C PHE A 166 -5.54 4.70 6.81
#